data_AF-A0A162D883-F1
#
_entry.id   AF-A0A162D883-F1
#
_cell.length_a   1.000
_cell.length_b   1.000
_cell.length_c   1.000
_cell.angle_alpha   90.00
_cell.angle_beta   90.00
_cell.angle_gamma   90.00
#
_symmetry.space_group_name_H-M   'P 1'
#
loop_
_entity.id
_entity.type
_entity.pdbx_description
1 polymer ?
#
loop_
_entity_poly.entity_id
_entity_poly.type
_entity_poly.pdbx_seq_one_letter_code
_entity_poly.pdbx_strand_id
1 'polypeptide(L)'
;MLRNLGGGSITSAVKRAWYRVFSIKVRALVNWKGMATKKYQKKGLKESIITKAVFEAVRNTGGRRAKDYEMEKLTKGIMRGMPEKYRNSLKASAEMEIDIEDDLSPPTRGRSL
;
A
#
# COMPACT_ATOMS: atom_id res chain seq x y z
N MET A 1 1.95 18.45 -2.66
CA MET A 1 1.29 18.63 -1.35
C MET A 1 0.26 17.52 -1.14
N LEU A 2 0.35 16.73 -0.06
CA LEU A 2 -0.66 15.70 0.26
C LEU A 2 -1.94 16.38 0.77
N ARG A 3 -3.01 16.40 -0.03
CA ARG A 3 -4.32 17.01 0.30
C ARG A 3 -5.36 15.94 0.65
N ASN A 4 -6.37 16.25 1.46
CA ASN A 4 -7.50 15.35 1.79
C ASN A 4 -7.08 13.99 2.39
N LEU A 5 -6.26 14.02 3.45
CA LEU A 5 -5.90 12.82 4.23
C LEU A 5 -6.99 12.40 5.24
N GLY A 6 -8.20 12.96 5.11
CA GLY A 6 -9.31 12.84 6.07
C GLY A 6 -9.70 11.42 6.50
N GLY A 7 -10.50 11.40 7.57
CA GLY A 7 -10.88 10.22 8.34
C GLY A 7 -10.75 10.59 9.82
N GLY A 8 -11.76 10.30 10.63
CA GLY A 8 -11.89 10.82 12.02
C GLY A 8 -10.78 10.41 13.02
N SER A 9 -9.69 9.78 12.57
CA SER A 9 -8.57 9.36 13.41
C SER A 9 -7.21 9.49 12.74
N ILE A 10 -6.18 9.77 13.54
CA ILE A 10 -4.76 9.83 13.14
C ILE A 10 -4.31 8.57 12.39
N THR A 11 -4.78 7.39 12.82
CA THR A 11 -4.50 6.10 12.18
C THR A 11 -4.94 6.11 10.72
N SER A 12 -6.14 6.63 10.44
CA SER A 12 -6.68 6.71 9.08
C SER A 12 -5.87 7.67 8.22
N ALA A 13 -5.47 8.81 8.78
CA ALA A 13 -4.68 9.82 8.08
C ALA A 13 -3.27 9.32 7.71
N VAL A 14 -2.55 8.74 8.69
CA VAL A 14 -1.22 8.15 8.45
C VAL A 14 -1.30 7.03 7.42
N LYS A 15 -2.32 6.17 7.53
CA LYS A 15 -2.55 5.09 6.57
C LYS A 15 -2.74 5.64 5.16
N ARG A 16 -3.69 6.56 4.95
CA ARG A 16 -3.97 7.16 3.64
C ARG A 16 -2.76 7.90 3.05
N ALA A 17 -1.98 8.59 3.88
CA ALA A 17 -0.79 9.31 3.43
C ALA A 17 0.23 8.35 2.82
N TRP A 18 0.56 7.25 3.51
CA TRP A 18 1.49 6.25 3.00
C TRP A 18 0.98 5.50 1.77
N TYR A 19 -0.33 5.28 1.65
CA TYR A 19 -0.92 4.71 0.45
C TYR A 19 -0.78 5.61 -0.79
N ARG A 20 -0.76 6.94 -0.61
CA ARG A 20 -0.57 7.90 -1.70
C ARG A 20 0.90 8.11 -2.07
N VAL A 21 1.80 8.02 -1.10
CA VAL A 21 3.23 8.26 -1.32
C VAL A 21 3.91 7.11 -2.04
N PHE A 22 3.54 5.87 -1.72
CA PHE A 22 4.16 4.71 -2.34
C PHE A 22 3.19 3.92 -3.19
N SER A 23 3.58 3.74 -4.46
CA SER A 23 3.04 2.67 -5.29
C SER A 23 3.39 1.32 -4.67
N ILE A 24 2.65 0.29 -5.09
CA ILE A 24 2.76 -1.00 -4.43
C ILE A 24 4.11 -1.68 -4.70
N LYS A 25 4.69 -1.45 -5.89
CA LYS A 25 6.04 -1.90 -6.25
C LYS A 25 7.10 -1.27 -5.35
N VAL A 26 7.01 0.03 -5.05
CA VAL A 26 7.97 0.71 -4.17
C VAL A 26 7.88 0.20 -2.73
N ARG A 27 6.69 -0.15 -2.24
CA ARG A 27 6.50 -0.73 -0.89
C ARG A 27 7.17 -2.09 -0.68
N ALA A 28 7.39 -2.86 -1.75
CA ALA A 28 8.14 -4.12 -1.64
C ALA A 28 9.62 -3.89 -1.33
N LEU A 29 10.19 -2.74 -1.74
CA LEU A 29 11.62 -2.42 -1.69
C LEU A 29 12.02 -1.58 -0.46
N VAL A 30 11.05 -1.03 0.26
CA VAL A 30 11.29 -0.17 1.43
C VAL A 30 10.71 -0.81 2.70
N ASN A 31 11.31 -0.51 3.85
CA ASN A 31 10.68 -0.77 5.15
C ASN A 31 11.08 0.33 6.14
N TRP A 32 10.47 0.32 7.32
CA TRP A 32 10.71 1.39 8.30
C TRP A 32 12.19 1.54 8.72
N LYS A 33 12.88 0.44 9.03
CA LYS A 33 14.25 0.45 9.58
C LYS A 33 15.37 0.23 8.54
N GLY A 34 15.03 -0.07 7.29
CA GLY A 34 15.98 -0.51 6.26
C GLY A 34 16.54 -1.92 6.47
N MET A 35 15.91 -2.75 7.32
CA MET A 35 16.46 -4.08 7.59
C MET A 35 16.38 -4.98 6.36
N ALA A 36 17.44 -5.74 6.11
CA ALA A 36 17.46 -6.75 5.07
C ALA A 36 16.38 -7.80 5.34
N THR A 37 15.74 -8.26 4.27
CA THR A 37 14.93 -9.48 4.29
C THR A 37 15.74 -10.57 3.59
N LYS A 38 15.48 -11.86 3.85
CA LYS A 38 16.30 -13.02 3.41
C LYS A 38 16.95 -12.93 2.01
N LYS A 39 16.31 -12.26 1.03
CA LYS A 39 16.85 -12.08 -0.33
C LYS A 39 17.28 -10.66 -0.71
N TYR A 40 16.87 -9.62 0.01
CA TYR A 40 17.04 -8.22 -0.45
C TYR A 40 17.27 -7.24 0.71
N GLN A 41 18.22 -6.33 0.54
CA GLN A 41 18.40 -5.17 1.40
C GLN A 41 17.33 -4.12 1.06
N LYS A 42 16.54 -3.71 2.06
CA LYS A 42 15.49 -2.72 1.87
C LYS A 42 15.98 -1.34 2.27
N LYS A 43 15.48 -0.28 1.60
CA LYS A 43 15.77 1.10 2.03
C LYS A 43 14.99 1.45 3.28
N GLY A 44 15.64 2.16 4.20
CA GLY A 44 15.05 2.65 5.45
C GLY A 44 14.27 3.94 5.26
N LEU A 45 13.14 4.06 5.95
CA LEU A 45 12.28 5.24 5.86
C LEU A 45 12.32 6.11 7.10
N LYS A 46 12.70 5.59 8.28
CA LYS A 46 12.61 6.31 9.57
C LYS A 46 13.13 7.75 9.50
N GLU A 47 14.32 7.94 8.95
CA GLU A 47 15.01 9.24 8.87
C GLU A 47 14.92 9.88 7.48
N SER A 48 14.10 9.32 6.59
CA SER A 48 13.95 9.84 5.23
C SER A 48 13.16 11.15 5.19
N ILE A 49 13.48 12.00 4.21
CA ILE A 49 12.71 13.21 3.90
C ILE A 49 11.23 12.92 3.63
N ILE A 50 10.94 11.72 3.11
CA ILE A 50 9.58 11.25 2.84
C ILE A 50 8.79 11.14 4.14
N THR A 51 9.37 10.53 5.17
CA THR A 51 8.72 10.40 6.49
C THR A 51 8.42 11.76 7.10
N LYS A 52 9.39 12.69 7.02
CA LYS A 52 9.19 14.07 7.50
C LYS A 52 8.00 14.74 6.81
N ALA A 53 7.96 14.68 5.48
CA ALA A 53 6.88 15.26 4.69
C ALA A 53 5.50 14.61 4.96
N VAL A 54 5.47 13.29 5.17
CA VAL A 54 4.22 12.58 5.52
C VAL A 54 3.71 13.01 6.89
N PHE A 55 4.56 13.08 7.90
CA PHE A 55 4.15 13.46 9.26
C PHE A 55 3.69 14.92 9.32
N GLU A 56 4.38 15.81 8.60
CA GLU A 56 3.96 17.19 8.46
C GLU A 56 2.59 17.30 7.79
N ALA A 57 2.35 16.55 6.69
CA ALA A 57 1.06 16.53 6.02
C ALA A 57 -0.07 16.03 6.93
N VAL A 58 0.17 14.98 7.73
CA VAL A 58 -0.81 14.44 8.69
C VAL A 58 -1.15 15.47 9.76
N ARG A 59 -0.16 16.19 10.29
CA ARG A 59 -0.39 17.28 11.25
C ARG A 59 -1.24 18.40 10.65
N ASN A 60 -0.98 18.75 9.39
CA ASN A 60 -1.67 19.83 8.69
C ASN A 60 -3.11 19.49 8.27
N THR A 61 -3.52 18.22 8.30
CA THR A 61 -4.82 17.76 7.79
C THR A 61 -5.79 17.27 8.87
N GLY A 62 -5.49 17.48 10.16
CA GLY A 62 -6.38 17.11 11.27
C GLY A 62 -5.68 16.43 12.44
N GLY A 63 -4.42 16.00 12.28
CA GLY A 63 -3.59 15.44 13.34
C GLY A 63 -2.74 16.48 14.07
N ARG A 64 -3.27 17.68 14.38
CA ARG A 64 -2.44 18.80 14.88
C ARG A 64 -1.67 18.48 16.17
N ARG A 65 -2.19 17.56 17.00
CA ARG A 65 -1.56 17.07 18.25
C ARG A 65 -0.85 15.71 18.09
N ALA A 66 -0.75 15.18 16.87
CA ALA A 66 -0.10 13.91 16.59
C ALA A 66 1.37 13.93 17.01
N LYS A 67 1.74 13.08 17.96
CA LYS A 67 3.14 12.94 18.39
C LYS A 67 3.90 12.03 17.43
N ASP A 68 5.19 12.30 17.26
CA ASP A 68 6.03 11.50 16.36
C ASP A 68 6.06 10.03 16.77
N TYR A 69 6.11 9.73 18.06
CA TYR A 69 6.09 8.33 18.52
C TYR A 69 4.83 7.57 18.06
N GLU A 70 3.67 8.23 18.01
CA GLU A 70 2.40 7.63 17.61
C GLU A 70 2.41 7.36 16.10
N MET A 71 2.80 8.37 15.32
CA MET A 71 2.90 8.26 13.87
C MET A 71 3.97 7.23 13.46
N GLU A 72 5.08 7.13 14.19
CA GLU A 72 6.08 6.08 14.01
C GLU A 72 5.50 4.69 14.27
N LYS A 73 4.79 4.50 15.40
CA LYS A 73 4.20 3.21 15.78
C LYS A 73 3.21 2.75 14.72
N LEU A 74 2.35 3.66 14.25
CA LEU A 74 1.40 3.41 13.17
C LEU A 74 2.11 3.08 11.85
N THR A 75 3.13 3.86 11.49
CA THR A 75 3.89 3.64 10.26
C THR A 75 4.62 2.31 10.27
N LYS A 76 5.23 1.91 11.40
CA LYS A 76 5.85 0.58 11.55
C LYS A 76 4.84 -0.53 11.28
N GLY A 77 3.62 -0.42 11.82
CA GLY A 77 2.54 -1.39 11.57
C GLY A 77 2.14 -1.46 10.09
N ILE A 78 1.93 -0.31 9.46
CA ILE A 78 1.57 -0.21 8.04
C ILE A 78 2.66 -0.83 7.16
N MET A 79 3.92 -0.46 7.39
CA MET A 79 5.04 -0.92 6.56
C MET A 79 5.34 -2.41 6.74
N ARG A 80 5.05 -3.00 7.91
CA ARG A 80 5.19 -4.44 8.15
C ARG A 80 4.11 -5.26 7.44
N GLY A 81 2.85 -4.85 7.50
CA GLY A 81 1.72 -5.62 6.93
C GLY A 81 1.40 -5.34 5.45
N MET A 82 1.95 -4.27 4.88
CA MET A 82 1.71 -3.88 3.48
C MET A 82 2.21 -4.89 2.42
N PRO A 83 3.39 -5.53 2.56
CA PRO A 83 3.87 -6.51 1.59
C PRO A 83 2.97 -7.75 1.46
N GLU A 84 2.40 -8.23 2.57
CA GLU A 84 1.52 -9.41 2.58
C GLU A 84 0.16 -9.14 1.96
N LYS A 85 -0.46 -8.00 2.28
CA LYS A 85 -1.73 -7.60 1.63
C LYS A 85 -1.57 -7.44 0.12
N TYR A 86 -0.41 -6.98 -0.35
CA TYR A 86 -0.13 -6.90 -1.79
C TYR A 86 0.09 -8.25 -2.45
N ARG A 87 0.82 -9.18 -1.81
CA ARG A 87 0.94 -10.55 -2.33
C ARG A 87 -0.42 -11.20 -2.47
N ASN A 88 -1.30 -10.98 -1.50
CA ASN A 88 -2.67 -11.50 -1.54
C ASN A 88 -3.52 -10.77 -2.59
N SER A 89 -3.36 -9.46 -2.77
CA SER A 89 -4.11 -8.73 -3.81
C SER A 89 -3.66 -9.06 -5.23
N LEU A 90 -2.36 -9.32 -5.46
CA LEU A 90 -1.86 -9.80 -6.75
C LEU A 90 -2.36 -11.19 -7.06
N LYS A 91 -2.37 -12.11 -6.08
CA LYS A 91 -2.99 -13.43 -6.22
C LYS A 91 -4.48 -13.30 -6.58
N ALA A 92 -5.22 -12.49 -5.84
CA ALA A 92 -6.63 -12.27 -6.11
C ALA A 92 -6.90 -11.60 -7.48
N SER A 93 -6.02 -10.71 -7.95
CA SER A 93 -6.18 -10.09 -9.28
C SER A 93 -5.84 -11.06 -10.42
N ALA A 94 -4.84 -11.92 -10.22
CA ALA A 94 -4.48 -12.98 -11.18
C ALA A 94 -5.53 -14.10 -11.23
N GLU A 95 -6.16 -14.44 -10.10
CA GLU A 95 -7.29 -15.37 -10.05
C GLU A 95 -8.52 -14.81 -10.79
N MET A 96 -8.75 -13.50 -10.75
CA MET A 96 -9.86 -12.85 -11.46
C MET A 96 -9.66 -12.78 -12.99
N GLU A 97 -8.43 -12.75 -13.48
CA GLU A 97 -8.12 -12.77 -14.92
C GLU A 97 -8.34 -14.17 -15.54
N ILE A 98 -8.23 -15.24 -14.75
CA ILE A 98 -8.42 -16.62 -15.22
C ILE A 98 -9.92 -16.91 -15.48
N ASP A 99 -10.83 -16.31 -14.71
CA ASP A 99 -12.28 -16.51 -14.86
C ASP A 99 -12.88 -15.84 -16.13
N ILE A 100 -12.11 -15.07 -16.89
CA ILE A 100 -12.59 -14.37 -18.10
C ILE A 100 -12.33 -15.17 -19.39
N GLU A 101 -11.38 -16.11 -19.39
CA GLU A 101 -11.00 -16.85 -20.61
C GLU A 101 -11.80 -18.16 -20.84
N ASP A 102 -12.57 -18.65 -19.87
CA ASP A 102 -13.32 -19.92 -20.00
C ASP A 102 -14.77 -19.77 -20.54
N ASP A 103 -15.30 -18.56 -20.76
CA ASP A 103 -16.67 -18.33 -21.25
C ASP A 103 -16.78 -18.01 -22.76
N LEU A 104 -15.70 -18.20 -23.53
CA LEU A 104 -15.72 -18.06 -24.99
C LEU A 104 -15.65 -19.43 -25.68
N SER A 105 -16.65 -20.27 -25.40
CA SER A 105 -16.98 -21.36 -26.33
C SER A 105 -17.57 -20.76 -27.61
N PRO A 106 -16.96 -20.93 -28.80
CA PRO A 106 -17.56 -20.45 -30.04
C PRO A 106 -18.87 -21.21 -30.30
N PRO A 107 -19.93 -20.53 -30.77
CA PRO A 107 -21.19 -21.19 -31.06
C PRO A 107 -20.96 -22.26 -32.13
N THR A 108 -21.32 -23.50 -31.80
CA THR A 108 -21.33 -24.63 -32.72
C THR A 108 -22.15 -24.25 -33.95
N ARG A 109 -21.45 -24.11 -35.09
CA ARG A 109 -22.05 -23.84 -36.38
C ARG A 109 -22.88 -25.07 -36.76
N GLY A 110 -24.18 -25.01 -36.47
CA GLY A 110 -25.15 -26.01 -36.90
C GLY A 110 -25.05 -26.20 -38.41
N ARG A 111 -24.65 -27.39 -38.81
CA ARG A 111 -24.66 -27.85 -40.20
C ARG A 111 -25.52 -29.10 -40.27
N SER A 112 -26.31 -29.17 -41.34
CA SER A 112 -27.11 -30.30 -41.85
C SER A 112 -28.55 -30.33 -41.30
N LEU A 113 -29.60 -30.46 -42.11
CA LEU A 113 -29.77 -30.89 -43.50
C LEU A 113 -30.80 -30.00 -44.21
#